data_AF-A0A7W0V5T1-F1
#
_entry.id   AF-A0A7W0V5T1-F1
#
_cell.length_a   1.000
_cell.length_b   1.000
_cell.length_c   1.000
_cell.angle_alpha   90.00
_cell.angle_beta   90.00
_cell.angle_gamma   90.00
#
_symmetry.space_group_name_H-M   'P 1'
#
loop_
_entity.id
_entity.type
_entity.pdbx_description
1 polymer ?
#
loop_
_entity_poly.entity_id
_entity_poly.type
_entity_poly.pdbx_seq_one_letter_code
_entity_poly.pdbx_strand_id
1 'polypeptide(L)' 'SYDAFKIYNEEISIMGTMAVLNSYGPAIDIIASDAIDVDRMVTDTFTLDDFPAALDHVRSGQGLKVQVAGTNASPVR' A
#
# COMPACT_ATOMS: atom_id res chain seq x y z
N SER A 1 -7.96 24.72 0.43
CA SER A 1 -8.93 25.05 -0.63
C SER A 1 -8.25 24.89 -1.97
N TYR A 2 -8.95 24.41 -2.99
CA TYR A 2 -8.51 24.49 -4.38
C TYR A 2 -8.52 25.96 -4.85
N ASP A 3 -7.52 26.37 -5.63
CA ASP A 3 -7.39 27.72 -6.22
C ASP A 3 -6.87 27.62 -7.66
N ALA A 4 -7.75 27.92 -8.62
CA ALA A 4 -7.44 27.87 -10.05
C ALA A 4 -6.44 28.96 -10.47
N PHE A 5 -6.48 30.14 -9.83
CA PHE A 5 -5.58 31.23 -10.21
C PHE A 5 -4.14 30.90 -9.85
N LYS A 6 -3.91 30.25 -8.70
CA LYS A 6 -2.58 29.78 -8.29
C LYS A 6 -2.00 28.77 -9.28
N ILE A 7 -2.81 27.80 -9.74
CA ILE A 7 -2.38 26.79 -10.72
C ILE A 7 -1.89 27.46 -12.01
N TYR A 8 -2.63 28.46 -12.49
CA TYR A 8 -2.24 29.26 -13.66
C TYR A 8 -0.98 30.11 -13.39
N ASN A 9 -0.99 30.88 -12.31
CA ASN A 9 0.03 31.88 -12.01
C ASN A 9 1.40 31.26 -11.66
N GLU A 10 1.41 30.05 -11.09
CA GLU A 10 2.61 29.30 -10.75
C GLU A 10 2.91 28.16 -11.72
N GLU A 11 2.14 28.05 -12.82
CA GLU A 11 2.31 27.03 -13.86
C GLU A 11 2.33 25.58 -13.31
N ILE A 12 1.45 25.30 -12.35
CA ILE A 12 1.39 23.98 -11.68
C ILE A 12 0.78 22.95 -12.63
N SER A 13 1.50 21.86 -12.90
CA SER A 13 1.00 20.72 -13.66
C SER A 13 0.24 19.73 -12.78
N ILE A 14 -0.97 19.32 -13.21
CA ILE A 14 -1.77 18.28 -12.55
C ILE A 14 -1.76 17.04 -13.44
N MET A 15 -1.07 15.99 -12.99
CA MET A 15 -1.00 14.71 -13.69
C MET A 15 -1.91 13.69 -13.00
N GLY A 16 -2.85 13.12 -13.75
CA GLY A 16 -3.60 11.95 -13.30
C GLY A 16 -2.73 10.70 -13.32
N THR A 17 -2.96 9.79 -12.38
CA THR A 17 -2.34 8.46 -12.39
C THR A 17 -3.43 7.40 -12.39
N MET A 18 -3.20 6.29 -13.08
CA MET A 18 -4.13 5.18 -13.10
C MET A 18 -3.37 3.87 -13.18
N ALA A 19 -3.51 3.07 -12.13
CA ALA A 19 -2.95 1.73 -12.02
C ALA A 19 -1.43 1.66 -12.28
N VAL A 20 -0.93 0.43 -12.41
CA VAL A 20 0.48 0.13 -12.66
C VAL A 20 0.72 -0.07 -14.16
N LEU A 21 1.79 0.53 -14.68
CA LEU A 21 2.28 0.30 -16.04
C LEU A 21 3.79 0.05 -15.98
N ASN A 22 4.21 -1.18 -16.28
CA ASN A 22 5.62 -1.59 -16.34
C ASN A 22 6.46 -1.24 -15.08
N SER A 23 5.83 -1.19 -13.90
CA SER A 23 6.50 -0.74 -12.66
C SER A 23 6.99 -1.87 -11.76
N TYR A 24 6.60 -3.13 -12.02
CA TYR A 24 7.01 -4.26 -11.17
C TYR A 24 8.51 -4.51 -11.16
N GLY A 25 9.18 -4.46 -12.32
CA GLY A 25 10.65 -4.62 -12.40
C GLY A 25 11.39 -3.59 -11.53
N PRO A 26 11.19 -2.28 -11.78
CA PRO A 26 11.77 -1.23 -10.95
C PRO A 26 11.41 -1.34 -9.45
N ALA A 27 10.19 -1.75 -9.11
CA ALA A 27 9.78 -1.94 -7.72
C ALA A 27 10.57 -3.06 -7.04
N ILE A 28 10.83 -4.17 -7.74
CA ILE A 28 11.65 -5.27 -7.23
C ILE A 28 13.09 -4.81 -7.02
N ASP A 29 13.67 -4.04 -7.94
CA ASP A 29 15.04 -3.54 -7.81
C ASP A 29 15.21 -2.63 -6.58
N ILE A 30 14.20 -1.80 -6.29
CA ILE A 30 14.16 -0.95 -5.09
C ILE A 30 14.07 -1.79 -3.81
N ILE A 31 13.24 -2.84 -3.80
CA ILE A 31 13.12 -3.73 -2.64
C ILE A 31 14.41 -4.52 -2.42
N ALA A 32 14.98 -5.09 -3.49
CA ALA A 32 16.19 -5.91 -3.44
C ALA A 32 17.45 -5.12 -3.05
N SER A 33 17.44 -3.80 -3.20
CA SER A 33 18.53 -2.91 -2.78
C SER A 33 18.39 -2.42 -1.33
N ASP A 34 17.39 -2.90 -0.59
CA ASP A 34 17.04 -2.43 0.77
C ASP A 34 16.81 -0.91 0.84
N ALA A 35 16.50 -0.27 -0.28
CA ALA A 35 16.26 1.17 -0.34
C ALA A 35 14.95 1.58 0.35
N ILE A 36 14.01 0.64 0.51
CA ILE A 36 12.75 0.81 1.23
C ILE A 36 12.50 -0.42 2.11
N ASP A 37 12.26 -0.19 3.40
CA ASP A 37 11.80 -1.21 4.34
C ASP A 37 10.29 -1.44 4.19
N VAL A 38 9.94 -2.38 3.30
CA VAL A 38 8.55 -2.73 3.00
C VAL A 38 7.87 -3.52 4.11
N ASP A 39 8.64 -4.22 4.93
CA ASP A 39 8.10 -5.06 6.02
C ASP A 39 7.47 -4.18 7.10
N ARG A 40 8.08 -3.04 7.41
CA ARG A 40 7.49 -2.05 8.34
C ARG A 40 6.16 -1.46 7.87
N MET A 41 5.80 -1.59 6.59
CA MET A 41 4.52 -1.10 6.10
C MET A 41 3.36 -2.01 6.55
N VAL A 42 3.63 -3.30 6.78
CA VAL A 42 2.63 -4.27 7.25
C VAL A 42 2.45 -4.10 8.76
N THR A 43 1.29 -3.59 9.18
CA THR A 43 1.00 -3.34 10.61
C THR A 43 0.30 -4.51 11.26
N ASP A 44 -0.51 -5.25 10.51
CA ASP A 44 -1.36 -6.30 11.04
C ASP A 44 -1.40 -7.46 10.05
N THR A 45 -1.27 -8.68 10.56
CA THR A 45 -1.37 -9.91 9.78
C THR A 45 -2.44 -10.81 10.37
N PHE A 46 -3.38 -11.20 9.54
CA PHE A 46 -4.45 -12.14 9.85
C PHE A 46 -4.26 -13.42 9.05
N THR A 47 -4.86 -14.52 9.52
CA THR A 47 -4.97 -15.74 8.73
C THR A 47 -6.18 -15.67 7.81
N LEU A 48 -6.26 -16.58 6.84
CA LEU A 48 -7.43 -16.67 5.95
C LEU A 48 -8.73 -16.96 6.72
N ASP A 49 -8.65 -17.71 7.82
CA ASP A 49 -9.82 -18.03 8.66
C ASP A 49 -10.35 -16.77 9.37
N ASP A 50 -9.46 -15.81 9.65
CA ASP A 50 -9.78 -14.53 10.29
C ASP A 50 -10.15 -13.42 9.29
N PHE A 51 -10.42 -13.76 8.03
CA PHE A 51 -10.70 -12.78 6.99
C PHE A 51 -11.82 -11.78 7.35
N PRO A 52 -12.95 -12.18 7.97
CA PRO A 52 -13.97 -11.21 8.42
C PRO A 52 -13.41 -10.18 9.41
N ALA A 53 -12.59 -10.62 10.37
CA ALA A 53 -11.95 -9.73 11.34
C ALA A 53 -10.94 -8.78 10.68
N ALA A 54 -10.18 -9.27 9.69
CA ALA A 54 -9.26 -8.45 8.91
C ALA A 54 -10.01 -7.31 8.17
N LEU A 55 -11.19 -7.59 7.60
CA LEU A 55 -12.01 -6.57 6.95
C LEU A 55 -12.55 -5.52 7.93
N ASP A 56 -13.00 -5.94 9.11
CA ASP A 56 -13.48 -5.01 10.13
C ASP A 56 -12.34 -4.14 10.68
N HIS A 57 -11.13 -4.69 10.80
CA HIS A 57 -9.93 -3.93 11.15
C HIS A 57 -9.63 -2.84 10.11
N VAL A 58 -9.62 -3.18 8.82
CA VAL A 58 -9.44 -2.20 7.73
C VAL A 58 -10.54 -1.12 7.76
N ARG A 59 -11.80 -1.51 7.96
CA ARG A 59 -12.94 -0.57 8.03
C ARG A 59 -12.85 0.38 9.22
N SER A 60 -12.25 -0.06 10.31
CA SER A 60 -12.04 0.78 11.50
C SER A 60 -11.00 1.88 11.26
N GLY A 61 -10.21 1.80 10.18
CA GLY A 61 -9.11 2.73 9.88
C GLY A 61 -7.90 2.55 10.79
N GLN A 62 -7.83 1.44 11.53
CA GLN A 62 -6.66 1.06 12.33
C GLN A 62 -5.63 0.35 11.43
N GLY A 63 -4.35 0.60 11.67
CA GLY A 63 -3.25 0.05 10.87
C GLY A 63 -2.93 0.84 9.59
N LEU A 64 -1.93 0.38 8.84
CA LEU A 64 -1.48 0.95 7.56
C LEU A 64 -1.74 -0.02 6.41
N LYS A 65 -1.03 -1.16 6.42
CA LYS A 65 -1.27 -2.28 5.52
C LYS A 65 -1.66 -3.50 6.36
N VAL A 66 -2.89 -3.94 6.19
CA VAL A 66 -3.39 -5.20 6.73
C VAL A 66 -3.14 -6.30 5.71
N GLN A 67 -2.51 -7.38 6.15
CA GLN A 67 -2.18 -8.54 5.33
C GLN A 67 -2.99 -9.76 5.78
N VAL A 68 -3.45 -10.55 4.82
CA VAL A 68 -4.00 -11.89 5.07
C VAL A 68 -3.01 -12.89 4.51
N ALA A 69 -2.36 -13.65 5.39
CA ALA A 69 -1.28 -14.57 5.03
C ALA A 69 -1.60 -16.00 5.47
N GLY A 70 -1.75 -16.89 4.49
CA GLY A 70 -1.84 -18.33 4.70
C GLY A 70 -3.13 -18.81 5.41
N THR A 71 -3.19 -20.11 5.64
CA THR A 71 -4.15 -20.76 6.54
C THR A 71 -3.42 -21.16 7.83
N ASN A 72 -4.16 -21.44 8.91
CA ASN A 72 -3.63 -21.87 10.22
C ASN A 72 -2.72 -23.14 10.17
N ALA A 73 -2.48 -23.74 9.00
CA ALA A 73 -1.74 -24.98 8.81
C ALA A 73 -0.45 -24.86 7.96
N SER A 74 0.10 -23.66 7.73
CA SER A 74 1.42 -23.55 7.11
C SER A 74 2.32 -22.61 7.91
N PRO A 75 3.54 -23.03 8.29
CA PRO A 75 4.46 -22.18 9.02
C PRO A 75 4.79 -20.97 8.15
N VAL A 76 4.67 -19.79 8.76
CA VAL A 76 5.12 -18.53 8.19
C VAL A 76 6.64 -18.63 7.96
N ARG A 77 7.09 -18.11 6.81
CA ARG A 77 8.51 -18.03 6.43
C ARG A 77 9.33 -17.22 7.42
#